data_AF-A0AA88UWQ7-F1
#
_entry.id   AF-A0AA88UWQ7-F1
#
_cell.length_a   1.000
_cell.length_b   1.000
_cell.length_c   1.000
_cell.angle_alpha   90.00
_cell.angle_beta   90.00
_cell.angle_gamma   90.00
#
_symmetry.space_group_name_H-M   'P 1'
#
loop_
_entity.id
_entity.type
_entity.pdbx_description
1 polymer ?
#
loop_
_entity_poly.entity_id
_entity_poly.type
_entity_poly.pdbx_seq_one_letter_code
_entity_poly.pdbx_strand_id
1 'polypeptide(L)'
;MAELKLFETRNLTRIERIGTHSHIRNMGLDSALEPRFVSEGMVGQTLACKAAGVIVQMVKDGKIAGRAVLLAGQPGTGKTAIAMGMAKSNSQETLFVMLAGSEFFSLEMSKTEALMQAFHKSIGIDRPTVSGAASKTGKLTLKSTEMETVYDLGAKMIEALGKDKVQSGDVIGIDKASGKITKIPPAGGSRSRPRSTMTFSSATLDAPTLFTS
;
A
#
# COMPACT_ATOMS: atom_id res chain seq x y z
N MET A 1 -7.02 -7.66 21.80
CA MET A 1 -7.41 -7.37 20.41
C MET A 1 -6.30 -7.90 19.52
N ALA A 2 -6.63 -8.78 18.57
CA ALA A 2 -5.64 -9.42 17.71
C ALA A 2 -5.00 -8.41 16.76
N GLU A 3 -3.66 -8.38 16.69
CA GLU A 3 -2.94 -7.67 15.64
C GLU A 3 -3.27 -8.30 14.28
N LEU A 4 -4.09 -7.60 13.49
CA LEU A 4 -4.26 -7.91 12.08
C LEU A 4 -2.99 -7.48 11.35
N LYS A 5 -2.12 -8.46 11.08
CA LYS A 5 -0.96 -8.30 10.21
C LYS A 5 -1.49 -7.96 8.81
N LEU A 6 -1.52 -6.66 8.48
CA LEU A 6 -1.87 -6.16 7.16
C LEU A 6 -0.83 -6.67 6.17
N PHE A 7 -1.20 -7.69 5.40
CA PHE A 7 -0.46 -8.07 4.21
C PHE A 7 -0.77 -7.01 3.15
N GLU A 8 0.04 -5.96 3.09
CA GLU A 8 0.10 -5.11 1.91
C GLU A 8 0.26 -6.05 0.72
N THR A 9 -0.74 -6.13 -0.14
CA THR A 9 -0.65 -6.92 -1.37
C THR A 9 0.20 -6.16 -2.38
N ARG A 10 1.35 -5.64 -1.94
CA ARG A 10 2.47 -5.38 -2.84
C ARG A 10 2.87 -6.74 -3.31
N ASN A 11 2.39 -7.06 -4.50
CA ASN A 11 2.75 -8.18 -5.34
C ASN A 11 3.96 -8.92 -4.75
N LEU A 12 3.71 -10.03 -4.05
CA LEU A 12 4.66 -11.14 -4.07
C LEU A 12 5.12 -11.18 -5.50
N THR A 13 6.40 -10.87 -5.72
CA THR A 13 7.06 -10.76 -7.01
C THR A 13 6.81 -12.03 -7.80
N ARG A 14 5.61 -12.11 -8.40
CA ARG A 14 5.27 -13.03 -9.44
C ARG A 14 6.11 -12.46 -10.56
N ILE A 15 7.32 -12.98 -10.66
CA ILE A 15 8.21 -12.86 -11.81
C ILE A 15 7.31 -12.59 -13.00
N GLU A 16 7.45 -11.43 -13.65
CA GLU A 16 6.73 -11.09 -14.86
C GLU A 16 7.12 -12.11 -15.94
N ARG A 17 6.60 -13.34 -15.80
CA ARG A 17 6.56 -14.31 -16.86
C ARG A 17 5.68 -13.65 -17.89
N ILE A 18 6.31 -13.27 -19.00
CA ILE A 18 5.68 -12.66 -20.16
C ILE A 18 4.38 -13.41 -20.43
N GLY A 19 3.26 -12.81 -20.01
CA GLY A 19 1.94 -13.38 -20.26
C GLY A 19 1.66 -13.34 -21.76
N THR A 20 0.79 -14.22 -22.24
CA THR A 20 0.32 -14.24 -23.64
C THR A 20 -0.26 -12.90 -24.10
N HIS A 21 -0.62 -12.01 -23.17
CA HIS A 21 -1.19 -10.69 -23.40
C HIS A 21 -0.29 -9.54 -22.87
N SER A 22 1.00 -9.81 -22.63
CA SER A 22 1.99 -8.82 -22.17
C SER A 22 2.17 -7.63 -23.14
N HIS A 23 1.96 -7.87 -24.44
CA HIS A 23 2.05 -6.85 -25.49
C HIS A 23 0.90 -5.83 -25.45
N ILE A 24 -0.23 -6.17 -24.81
CA ILE A 24 -1.40 -5.29 -24.72
C ILE A 24 -1.12 -4.26 -23.65
N ARG A 25 -1.05 -2.98 -24.03
CA ARG A 25 -0.81 -1.88 -23.09
C ARG A 25 -2.09 -1.13 -22.76
N ASN A 26 -2.97 -0.95 -23.74
CA ASN A 26 -4.24 -0.24 -23.61
C ASN A 26 -5.14 -0.59 -24.84
N MET A 27 -6.36 -0.05 -24.92
CA MET A 27 -7.35 -0.42 -25.94
C MET A 27 -7.13 0.23 -27.32
N GLY A 28 -6.16 1.13 -27.47
CA GLY A 28 -5.83 1.73 -28.76
C GLY A 28 -6.85 2.74 -29.28
N LEU A 29 -7.58 3.40 -28.38
CA LEU A 29 -8.60 4.41 -28.68
C LEU A 29 -8.01 5.82 -28.63
N ASP A 30 -8.48 6.71 -29.50
CA ASP A 30 -8.17 8.14 -29.42
C ASP A 30 -9.04 8.85 -28.36
N SER A 31 -8.76 10.13 -28.08
CA SER A 31 -9.57 10.95 -27.14
C SER A 31 -11.05 11.06 -27.56
N ALA A 32 -11.35 10.86 -28.84
CA ALA A 32 -12.71 10.80 -29.38
C ALA A 32 -13.38 9.42 -29.29
N LEU A 33 -12.78 8.44 -28.60
CA LEU A 33 -13.24 7.04 -28.52
C LEU A 33 -13.25 6.30 -29.87
N GLU A 34 -12.53 6.80 -30.87
CA GLU A 34 -12.39 6.10 -32.15
C GLU A 34 -11.20 5.13 -32.10
N PRO A 35 -11.40 3.85 -32.47
CA PRO A 35 -10.34 2.85 -32.47
C PRO A 35 -9.43 3.03 -33.69
N ARG A 36 -8.12 2.91 -33.46
CA ARG A 36 -7.14 2.78 -34.55
C ARG A 36 -7.01 1.32 -34.95
N PHE A 37 -6.73 1.06 -36.23
CA PHE A 37 -6.62 -0.32 -36.76
C PHE A 37 -5.49 -1.12 -36.08
N VAL A 38 -4.38 -0.46 -35.76
CA VAL A 38 -3.28 -0.99 -34.95
C VAL A 38 -2.88 0.07 -33.95
N SER A 39 -2.96 -0.23 -32.66
CA SER A 39 -2.53 0.68 -31.59
C SER A 39 -2.36 -0.04 -30.25
N GLU A 40 -1.36 0.35 -29.46
CA GLU A 40 -1.14 -0.09 -28.06
C GLU A 40 -1.14 -1.62 -27.83
N GLY A 41 -0.77 -2.39 -28.84
CA GLY A 41 -0.75 -3.86 -28.82
C GLY A 41 -2.06 -4.52 -29.23
N MET A 42 -3.10 -3.74 -29.56
CA MET A 42 -4.34 -4.21 -30.17
C MET A 42 -4.26 -4.10 -31.70
N VAL A 43 -4.78 -5.11 -32.40
CA VAL A 43 -4.87 -5.17 -33.86
C VAL A 43 -6.27 -5.59 -34.25
N GLY A 44 -6.94 -4.79 -35.08
CA GLY A 44 -8.31 -5.06 -35.52
C GLY A 44 -9.35 -4.95 -34.40
N GLN A 45 -10.45 -5.72 -34.52
CA GLN A 45 -11.58 -5.70 -33.59
C GLN A 45 -12.10 -4.29 -33.23
N THR A 46 -12.14 -3.39 -34.22
CA THR A 46 -12.47 -1.97 -34.05
C THR A 46 -13.81 -1.79 -33.34
N LEU A 47 -14.85 -2.50 -33.78
CA LEU A 47 -16.19 -2.42 -33.18
C LEU A 47 -16.18 -2.83 -31.69
N ALA A 48 -15.47 -3.91 -31.36
CA ALA A 48 -15.42 -4.41 -29.99
C ALA A 48 -14.59 -3.50 -29.08
N CYS A 49 -13.44 -3.00 -29.57
CA CYS A 49 -12.62 -2.03 -28.84
C CYS A 49 -13.37 -0.72 -28.61
N LYS A 50 -14.10 -0.22 -29.62
CA LYS A 50 -14.95 0.98 -29.49
C LYS A 50 -16.03 0.77 -28.43
N ALA A 51 -16.77 -0.33 -28.50
CA ALA A 51 -17.80 -0.65 -27.51
C ALA A 51 -17.22 -0.79 -26.08
N ALA A 52 -16.07 -1.46 -25.94
CA ALA A 52 -15.37 -1.60 -24.68
C ALA A 52 -14.93 -0.24 -24.11
N GLY A 53 -14.44 0.67 -24.95
CA GLY A 53 -14.10 2.03 -24.57
C GLY A 53 -15.27 2.83 -24.03
N VAL A 54 -16.41 2.76 -24.72
CA VAL A 54 -17.64 3.44 -24.27
C VAL A 54 -18.10 2.86 -22.92
N ILE A 55 -17.98 1.54 -22.71
CA ILE A 55 -18.31 0.91 -21.42
C ILE A 55 -17.39 1.42 -20.31
N VAL A 56 -16.07 1.46 -20.53
CA VAL A 56 -15.12 1.99 -19.54
C VAL A 56 -15.44 3.45 -19.21
N GLN A 57 -15.78 4.27 -20.20
CA GLN A 57 -16.18 5.65 -19.96
C GLN A 57 -17.49 5.74 -19.16
N MET A 58 -18.49 4.92 -19.47
CA MET A 58 -19.74 4.87 -18.70
C MET A 58 -19.52 4.43 -17.24
N VAL A 59 -18.53 3.58 -16.99
CA VAL A 59 -18.11 3.19 -15.63
C VAL A 59 -17.41 4.35 -14.93
N LYS A 60 -16.49 5.07 -15.60
CA LYS A 60 -15.81 6.26 -15.05
C LYS A 60 -16.79 7.39 -14.74
N ASP A 61 -17.80 7.58 -15.59
CA ASP A 61 -18.89 8.55 -15.40
C ASP A 61 -19.90 8.11 -14.31
N GLY A 62 -19.81 6.88 -13.80
CA GLY A 62 -20.74 6.33 -12.80
C GLY A 62 -22.16 6.06 -13.33
N LYS A 63 -22.38 6.09 -14.65
CA LYS A 63 -23.70 5.84 -15.27
C LYS A 63 -24.12 4.38 -15.22
N ILE A 64 -23.16 3.47 -15.08
CA ILE A 64 -23.38 2.03 -14.98
C ILE A 64 -22.80 1.52 -13.67
N ALA A 65 -23.65 0.90 -12.85
CA ALA A 65 -23.26 0.18 -11.63
C ALA A 65 -23.95 -1.19 -11.58
N GLY A 66 -23.25 -2.21 -11.07
CA GLY A 66 -23.80 -3.55 -10.86
C GLY A 66 -24.14 -4.35 -12.13
N ARG A 67 -23.66 -3.93 -13.31
CA ARG A 67 -23.87 -4.65 -14.58
C ARG A 67 -22.64 -5.44 -14.97
N ALA A 68 -22.86 -6.65 -15.47
CA ALA A 68 -21.81 -7.49 -16.04
C ALA A 68 -21.66 -7.25 -17.54
N VAL A 69 -20.44 -7.39 -18.05
CA VAL A 69 -20.12 -7.30 -19.49
C VAL A 69 -19.80 -8.71 -19.98
N LEU A 70 -20.46 -9.15 -21.06
CA LEU A 70 -20.21 -10.44 -21.70
C LEU A 70 -19.52 -10.22 -23.05
N LEU A 71 -18.33 -10.79 -23.23
CA LEU A 71 -17.62 -10.83 -24.51
C LEU A 71 -17.87 -12.20 -25.18
N ALA A 72 -18.64 -12.22 -26.27
CA ALA A 72 -19.02 -13.45 -26.97
C ALA A 72 -18.32 -13.60 -28.34
N GLY A 73 -18.34 -14.81 -28.92
CA GLY A 73 -17.88 -15.12 -30.30
C GLY A 73 -16.91 -16.32 -30.37
N GLN A 74 -16.30 -16.54 -31.54
CA GLN A 74 -15.43 -17.69 -31.80
C GLN A 74 -14.13 -17.70 -30.96
N PRO A 75 -13.53 -18.88 -30.69
CA PRO A 75 -12.22 -18.97 -30.04
C PRO A 75 -11.13 -18.27 -30.88
N GLY A 76 -10.11 -17.72 -30.22
CA GLY A 76 -9.01 -17.01 -30.90
C GLY A 76 -9.30 -15.57 -31.34
N THR A 77 -10.52 -15.05 -31.15
CA THR A 77 -10.92 -13.70 -31.59
C THR A 77 -10.52 -12.55 -30.66
N GLY A 78 -9.67 -12.79 -29.65
CA GLY A 78 -9.12 -11.73 -28.80
C GLY A 78 -10.02 -11.26 -27.64
N LYS A 79 -10.97 -12.07 -27.16
CA LYS A 79 -11.86 -11.69 -26.03
C LYS A 79 -11.08 -11.36 -24.76
N THR A 80 -10.18 -12.25 -24.36
CA THR A 80 -9.31 -12.07 -23.20
C THR A 80 -8.36 -10.88 -23.39
N ALA A 81 -7.95 -10.63 -24.64
CA ALA A 81 -7.12 -9.50 -25.00
C ALA A 81 -7.87 -8.16 -24.78
N ILE A 82 -9.13 -8.07 -25.20
CA ILE A 82 -9.98 -6.90 -24.98
C ILE A 82 -10.22 -6.68 -23.48
N ALA A 83 -10.50 -7.73 -22.71
CA ALA A 83 -10.68 -7.63 -21.25
C ALA A 83 -9.42 -7.10 -20.56
N MET A 84 -8.24 -7.54 -20.99
CA MET A 84 -6.95 -7.03 -20.51
C MET A 84 -6.75 -5.55 -20.89
N GLY A 85 -7.12 -5.16 -22.11
CA GLY A 85 -7.09 -3.76 -22.55
C GLY A 85 -8.00 -2.87 -21.71
N MET A 86 -9.23 -3.32 -21.44
CA MET A 86 -10.18 -2.61 -20.56
C MET A 86 -9.59 -2.38 -19.17
N ALA A 87 -9.01 -3.43 -18.57
CA ALA A 87 -8.40 -3.33 -17.25
C ALA A 87 -7.25 -2.31 -17.20
N LYS A 88 -6.37 -2.33 -18.19
CA LYS A 88 -5.23 -1.40 -18.27
C LYS A 88 -5.65 0.04 -18.58
N SER A 89 -6.76 0.24 -19.29
CA SER A 89 -7.28 1.57 -19.63
C SER A 89 -7.95 2.30 -18.46
N ASN A 90 -8.39 1.55 -17.44
CA ASN A 90 -9.13 2.13 -16.33
C ASN A 90 -8.19 2.88 -15.39
N SER A 91 -7.13 2.20 -14.89
CA SER A 91 -5.97 2.77 -14.19
C SER A 91 -4.84 1.73 -14.13
N GLN A 92 -3.56 2.16 -14.05
CA GLN A 92 -2.42 1.25 -13.86
C GLN A 92 -2.45 0.48 -12.53
N GLU A 93 -3.20 0.97 -11.54
CA GLU A 93 -3.36 0.35 -10.22
C GLU A 93 -4.64 -0.49 -10.09
N THR A 94 -5.41 -0.65 -11.17
CA THR A 94 -6.63 -1.49 -11.10
C THR A 94 -6.24 -2.96 -10.97
N LEU A 95 -6.75 -3.62 -9.92
CA LEU A 95 -6.56 -5.04 -9.71
C LEU A 95 -7.32 -5.83 -10.79
N PHE A 96 -6.59 -6.61 -11.58
CA PHE A 96 -7.18 -7.50 -12.59
C PHE A 96 -6.97 -8.96 -12.18
N VAL A 97 -8.08 -9.68 -11.98
CA VAL A 97 -8.07 -11.10 -11.66
C VAL A 97 -8.68 -11.88 -12.82
N MET A 98 -7.88 -12.74 -13.44
CA MET A 98 -8.36 -13.68 -14.44
C MET A 98 -8.67 -15.00 -13.74
N LEU A 99 -9.89 -15.49 -13.91
CA LEU A 99 -10.36 -16.76 -13.33
C LEU A 99 -10.94 -17.65 -14.41
N ALA A 100 -10.62 -18.93 -14.35
CA ALA A 100 -11.26 -19.92 -15.19
C ALA A 100 -12.49 -20.50 -14.48
N GLY A 101 -13.56 -20.79 -15.22
CA GLY A 101 -14.79 -21.34 -14.63
C GLY A 101 -14.58 -22.67 -13.89
N SER A 102 -13.60 -23.47 -14.32
CA SER A 102 -13.21 -24.71 -13.66
C SER A 102 -12.55 -24.50 -12.29
N GLU A 103 -11.98 -23.32 -12.01
CA GLU A 103 -11.34 -23.01 -10.72
C GLU A 103 -12.36 -22.90 -9.58
N PHE A 104 -13.65 -22.68 -9.87
CA PHE A 104 -14.70 -22.62 -8.86
C PHE A 104 -15.17 -24.00 -8.38
N PHE A 105 -14.83 -25.07 -9.11
CA PHE A 105 -15.21 -26.43 -8.75
C PHE A 105 -14.05 -27.09 -8.01
N SER A 106 -14.05 -26.97 -6.69
CA SER A 106 -13.11 -27.65 -5.80
C SER A 106 -13.83 -28.57 -4.82
N LEU A 107 -13.15 -29.63 -4.38
CA LEU A 107 -13.61 -30.50 -3.29
C LEU A 107 -13.28 -29.90 -1.91
N GLU A 108 -12.30 -29.00 -1.84
CA GLU A 108 -11.77 -28.44 -0.58
C GLU A 108 -12.60 -27.24 -0.07
N MET A 109 -13.31 -26.55 -0.96
CA MET A 109 -14.05 -25.33 -0.62
C MET A 109 -15.41 -25.29 -1.32
N SER A 110 -16.37 -24.60 -0.70
CA SER A 110 -17.70 -24.41 -1.29
C SER A 110 -17.64 -23.46 -2.50
N LYS A 111 -18.52 -23.68 -3.49
CA LYS A 111 -18.64 -22.82 -4.69
C LYS A 111 -18.86 -21.34 -4.33
N THR A 112 -19.65 -21.07 -3.29
CA THR A 112 -19.95 -19.71 -2.81
C THR A 112 -18.72 -19.05 -2.22
N GLU A 113 -17.92 -19.79 -1.45
CA GLU A 113 -16.71 -19.28 -0.83
C GLU A 113 -15.62 -18.99 -1.87
N ALA A 114 -15.42 -19.89 -2.84
CA ALA A 114 -14.50 -19.68 -3.95
C ALA A 114 -14.82 -18.37 -4.71
N LEU A 115 -16.10 -18.12 -4.95
CA LEU A 115 -16.60 -16.96 -5.65
C LEU A 115 -16.47 -15.68 -4.79
N MET A 116 -16.78 -15.73 -3.49
CA MET A 116 -16.53 -14.59 -2.59
C MET A 116 -15.05 -14.22 -2.50
N GLN A 117 -14.17 -15.21 -2.38
CA GLN A 117 -12.72 -14.96 -2.34
C GLN A 117 -12.23 -14.33 -3.64
N ALA A 118 -12.73 -14.79 -4.79
CA ALA A 118 -12.45 -14.20 -6.09
C ALA A 118 -12.85 -12.71 -6.17
N PHE A 119 -14.05 -12.36 -5.72
CA PHE A 119 -14.50 -10.96 -5.68
C PHE A 119 -13.70 -10.11 -4.68
N HIS A 120 -13.33 -10.65 -3.52
CA HIS A 120 -12.50 -9.92 -2.57
C HIS A 120 -11.09 -9.65 -3.13
N LYS A 121 -10.53 -10.56 -3.92
CA LYS A 121 -9.22 -10.37 -4.57
C LYS A 121 -9.22 -9.27 -5.63
N SER A 122 -10.37 -8.97 -6.26
CA SER A 122 -10.48 -7.93 -7.27
C SER A 122 -10.84 -6.54 -6.70
N ILE A 123 -11.02 -6.43 -5.38
CA ILE A 123 -11.33 -5.16 -4.71
C ILE A 123 -10.08 -4.67 -3.97
N GLY A 124 -9.51 -3.57 -4.48
CA GLY A 124 -8.44 -2.85 -3.80
C GLY A 124 -9.02 -1.81 -2.87
N ILE A 125 -8.73 -1.91 -1.58
CA ILE A 125 -9.03 -0.84 -0.63
C ILE A 125 -7.78 0.02 -0.55
N ASP A 126 -7.78 1.14 -1.24
CA ASP A 126 -6.76 2.16 -1.04
C ASP A 126 -7.07 2.89 0.27
N ARG A 127 -6.54 2.35 1.38
CA ARG A 127 -6.45 3.14 2.59
C ARG A 127 -5.30 4.10 2.36
N PRO A 128 -5.51 5.43 2.42
CA PRO A 128 -4.39 6.34 2.53
C PRO A 128 -3.65 5.95 3.80
N THR A 129 -2.55 5.25 3.61
CA THR A 129 -1.65 4.83 4.67
C THR A 129 -1.10 6.11 5.23
N VAL A 130 -1.69 6.58 6.34
CA VAL A 130 -1.01 7.50 7.25
C VAL A 130 0.38 6.91 7.39
N SER A 131 1.38 7.69 6.97
CA SER A 131 2.75 7.32 6.65
C SER A 131 3.48 6.71 7.86
N GLY A 132 3.06 5.51 8.28
CA GLY A 132 3.44 4.86 9.52
C GLY A 132 4.25 3.59 9.32
N ALA A 133 4.54 3.24 8.06
CA ALA A 133 5.38 2.12 7.67
C ALA A 133 6.68 2.58 6.96
N ALA A 134 7.11 3.82 7.20
CA ALA A 134 8.54 4.06 7.19
C ALA A 134 9.12 3.21 8.33
N SER A 135 10.14 2.40 8.05
CA SER A 135 11.01 1.83 9.08
C SER A 135 11.30 2.94 10.09
N LYS A 136 10.65 2.89 11.26
CA LYS A 136 10.72 3.98 12.24
C LYS A 136 12.14 4.01 12.78
N THR A 137 13.00 4.78 12.13
CA THR A 137 14.33 5.16 12.57
C THR A 137 14.25 6.61 13.01
N GLY A 138 14.87 6.94 14.12
CA GLY A 138 14.81 8.28 14.71
C GLY A 138 16.12 8.58 15.40
N LYS A 139 16.52 9.85 15.48
CA LYS A 139 17.72 10.25 16.21
C LYS A 139 17.32 10.83 17.56
N LEU A 140 18.06 10.46 18.61
CA LEU A 140 17.87 10.96 19.96
C LEU A 140 19.15 11.61 20.46
N THR A 141 19.09 12.89 20.75
CA THR A 141 20.23 13.64 21.29
C THR A 141 20.11 13.75 22.80
N LEU A 142 20.92 13.00 23.54
CA LEU A 142 20.97 13.06 25.00
C LEU A 142 22.04 14.06 25.43
N LYS A 143 21.64 15.03 26.24
CA LYS A 143 22.55 15.97 26.91
C LYS A 143 22.72 15.57 28.37
N SER A 144 23.95 15.66 28.85
CA SER A 144 24.36 15.53 30.25
C SER A 144 25.10 16.82 30.64
N THR A 145 25.47 17.00 31.90
CA THR A 145 26.18 18.19 32.38
C THR A 145 27.51 18.46 31.68
N GLU A 146 28.12 17.43 31.08
CA GLU A 146 29.44 17.51 30.42
C GLU A 146 29.48 16.87 29.03
N MET A 147 28.42 16.16 28.61
CA MET A 147 28.45 15.37 27.38
C MET A 147 27.16 15.51 26.60
N GLU A 148 27.28 15.68 25.29
CA GLU A 148 26.19 15.58 24.34
C GLU A 148 26.45 14.37 23.44
N THR A 149 25.49 13.45 23.38
CA THR A 149 25.62 12.21 22.62
C THR A 149 24.38 12.00 21.75
N VAL A 150 24.60 11.70 20.47
CA VAL A 150 23.53 11.39 19.51
C VAL A 150 23.42 9.87 19.38
N TYR A 151 22.21 9.35 19.55
CA TYR A 151 21.87 7.94 19.43
C TYR A 151 20.88 7.72 18.29
N ASP A 152 21.17 6.75 17.43
CA ASP A 152 20.21 6.25 16.44
C ASP A 152 19.25 5.25 17.11
N LEU A 153 17.97 5.58 17.09
CA LEU A 153 16.87 4.76 17.62
C LEU A 153 16.32 3.85 16.54
N GLY A 154 16.13 2.58 16.90
CA GLY A 154 15.34 1.63 16.12
C GLY A 154 13.85 1.65 16.46
N ALA A 155 13.05 0.95 15.66
CA ALA A 155 11.59 0.95 15.74
C ALA A 155 11.04 0.59 17.14
N LYS A 156 11.68 -0.36 17.85
CA LYS A 156 11.29 -0.78 19.20
C LYS A 156 11.44 0.32 20.25
N MET A 157 12.48 1.15 20.13
CA MET A 157 12.71 2.25 21.08
C MET A 157 11.74 3.41 20.83
N ILE A 158 11.41 3.70 19.57
CA ILE A 158 10.44 4.75 19.22
C ILE A 158 9.04 4.39 19.71
N GLU A 159 8.67 3.12 19.64
CA GLU A 159 7.40 2.63 20.19
C GLU A 159 7.35 2.75 21.71
N ALA A 160 8.44 2.43 22.41
CA ALA A 160 8.54 2.61 23.87
C ALA A 160 8.45 4.09 24.27
N LEU A 161 9.09 5.00 23.52
CA LEU A 161 8.99 6.46 23.75
C LEU A 161 7.56 6.98 23.52
N GLY A 162 6.88 6.48 22.49
CA GLY A 162 5.49 6.85 22.20
C GLY A 162 4.52 6.35 23.27
N LYS A 163 4.76 5.15 23.83
CA LYS A 163 3.93 4.56 24.88
C LYS A 163 4.01 5.32 26.20
N ASP A 164 5.20 5.77 26.58
CA ASP A 164 5.43 6.54 27.81
C ASP A 164 5.26 8.06 27.63
N LYS A 165 4.85 8.52 26.43
CA LYS A 165 4.61 9.94 26.07
C LYS A 165 5.78 10.84 26.48
N VAL A 166 7.00 10.41 26.16
CA VAL A 166 8.22 11.16 26.48
C VAL A 166 8.29 12.44 25.66
N GLN A 167 8.47 13.57 26.33
CA GLN A 167 8.60 14.89 25.71
C GLN A 167 10.04 15.41 25.85
N SER A 168 10.42 16.36 24.99
CA SER A 168 11.71 17.05 25.14
C SER A 168 11.76 17.77 26.48
N GLY A 169 12.74 17.44 27.32
CA GLY A 169 12.90 18.01 28.67
C GLY A 169 12.74 16.99 29.80
N ASP A 170 12.18 15.81 29.49
CA ASP A 170 12.02 14.74 30.46
C ASP A 170 13.35 14.03 30.75
N VAL A 171 13.55 13.62 32.01
CA VAL A 171 14.66 12.76 32.41
C VAL A 171 14.25 11.31 32.16
N ILE A 172 15.04 10.58 31.38
CA ILE A 172 14.76 9.18 31.04
C ILE A 172 15.92 8.28 31.45
N GLY A 173 15.60 7.10 31.98
CA GLY A 173 16.53 5.99 32.16
C GLY A 173 16.45 5.07 30.95
N ILE A 174 17.60 4.73 30.36
CA ILE A 174 17.69 3.76 29.27
C ILE A 174 18.58 2.61 29.74
N ASP A 175 17.99 1.42 29.85
CA ASP A 175 18.76 0.20 30.06
C ASP A 175 19.26 -0.33 28.71
N LYS A 176 20.58 -0.26 28.48
CA LYS A 176 21.21 -0.65 27.22
C LYS A 176 21.13 -2.16 26.94
N ALA A 177 20.97 -3.00 27.96
CA ALA A 177 20.88 -4.45 27.78
C ALA A 177 19.46 -4.89 27.41
N SER A 178 18.44 -4.26 28.00
CA SER A 178 17.03 -4.62 27.78
C SER A 178 16.32 -3.71 26.76
N GLY A 179 16.90 -2.58 26.39
CA GLY A 179 16.28 -1.58 25.53
C GLY A 179 15.05 -0.91 26.16
N LYS A 180 14.85 -1.09 27.47
CA LYS A 180 13.71 -0.53 28.21
C LYS A 180 13.98 0.94 28.55
N ILE A 181 13.03 1.79 28.21
CA ILE A 181 13.04 3.22 28.51
C ILE A 181 12.06 3.43 29.67
N THR A 182 12.49 4.15 30.70
CA THR A 182 11.62 4.55 31.81
C THR A 182 11.68 6.06 32.00
N LYS A 183 10.52 6.70 32.05
CA LYS A 183 10.43 8.12 32.41
C LYS A 183 10.69 8.28 33.91
N ILE A 184 11.70 9.08 34.25
CA ILE A 184 12.02 9.41 35.64
C ILE A 184 11.39 10.78 35.93
N PRO A 185 10.50 10.89 36.93
CA PRO A 185 9.94 12.19 37.31
C PRO A 185 11.07 13.10 37.82
N PRO A 186 11.01 14.42 37.56
CA PRO A 186 12.01 15.35 38.07
C PRO A 186 12.00 15.30 39.59
N ALA A 187 13.16 14.97 40.18
CA ALA A 187 13.29 14.82 41.62
C ALA A 187 13.06 16.17 42.31
N GLY A 188 11.95 16.29 43.03
CA GLY A 188 11.80 17.27 44.10
C GLY A 188 12.93 17.06 45.12
N GLY A 189 13.59 18.15 45.50
CA GLY A 189 14.89 18.13 46.17
C GLY A 189 14.94 17.29 47.46
N SER A 190 15.85 16.33 47.49
CA SER A 190 16.73 16.08 48.64
C SER A 190 17.82 15.08 48.25
N ARG A 191 19.04 15.40 48.69
CA ARG A 191 20.30 14.65 48.54
C ARG A 191 20.13 13.12 48.55
N SER A 192 20.29 12.49 47.39
CA SER A 192 21.09 11.27 47.24
C SER A 192 21.52 11.18 45.78
N ARG A 193 22.83 11.01 45.55
CA ARG A 193 23.40 10.85 44.21
C ARG A 193 23.29 9.38 43.80
N PRO A 194 22.52 9.01 42.76
CA PRO A 194 22.87 7.87 41.94
C PRO A 194 23.71 8.33 40.74
N ARG A 195 24.72 7.52 40.41
CA ARG A 195 25.58 7.71 39.24
C ARG A 195 24.73 7.82 37.97
N SER A 196 25.09 8.79 37.13
CA SER A 196 24.58 9.04 35.76
C SER A 196 23.08 9.33 35.63
N THR A 197 22.68 10.58 35.88
CA THR A 197 21.38 11.14 35.47
C THR A 197 21.60 12.05 34.25
N MET A 198 20.99 11.72 33.10
CA MET A 198 21.08 12.53 31.87
C MET A 198 19.83 13.41 31.71
N THR A 199 20.03 14.71 31.60
CA THR A 199 18.99 15.74 31.48
C THR A 199 18.76 16.12 30.02
N PHE A 200 17.59 15.84 29.48
CA PHE A 200 17.27 16.15 28.09
C PHE A 200 17.02 17.66 27.88
N SER A 201 17.65 18.26 26.87
CA SER A 201 17.32 19.60 26.38
C SER A 201 17.39 19.60 24.86
N SER A 202 16.23 19.83 24.24
CA SER A 202 15.90 19.96 22.81
C SER A 202 15.90 18.68 21.97
N ALA A 203 14.71 18.15 21.68
CA ALA A 203 14.46 17.31 20.50
C ALA A 203 14.17 18.24 19.32
N THR A 204 15.16 18.51 18.47
CA THR A 204 14.90 19.01 17.13
C THR A 204 14.52 17.80 16.27
N LEU A 205 13.21 17.60 16.12
CA LEU A 205 12.66 16.79 15.04
C LEU A 205 12.90 17.56 13.74
N ASP A 206 13.97 17.26 13.01
CA ASP A 206 14.10 17.69 11.63
C ASP A 206 13.05 16.94 10.80
N ALA A 207 11.89 17.57 10.65
CA ALA A 207 10.92 17.23 9.63
C ALA A 207 11.51 17.63 8.26
N PRO A 208 11.52 16.75 7.25
CA PRO A 208 11.66 17.22 5.88
C PRO A 208 10.43 18.06 5.54
N THR A 209 10.68 19.33 5.31
CA THR A 209 9.75 20.35 4.80
C THR A 209 9.01 19.85 3.56
N LEU A 210 7.73 19.50 3.70
CA LEU A 210 6.75 19.54 2.61
C LEU A 210 5.38 19.85 3.22
N PHE A 211 5.12 21.13 3.48
CA PHE A 211 3.80 21.76 3.33
C PHE A 211 3.96 23.28 3.51
N THR A 212 4.04 24.00 2.40
CA THR A 212 3.58 25.38 2.33
C THR A 212 2.76 25.54 1.06
N SER A 213 1.52 26.01 1.25
CA SER A 213 0.46 26.39 0.30
C SER A 213 -0.34 25.25 -0.33
#